data_AF-A0A7W4GB64-F1
#
_entry.id   AF-A0A7W4GB64-F1
#
_cell.length_a   1.000
_cell.length_b   1.000
_cell.length_c   1.000
_cell.angle_alpha   90.00
_cell.angle_beta   90.00
_cell.angle_gamma   90.00
#
_symmetry.space_group_name_H-M   'P 1'
#
loop_
_entity.id
_entity.type
_entity.pdbx_description
1 polymer ?
#
loop_
_entity_poly.entity_id
_entity_poly.type
_entity_poly.pdbx_seq_one_letter_code
_entity_poly.pdbx_strand_id
1 'polypeptide(L)' 'MQNNNFVLLTALQLSGGKKPKRWQYEYGLNLLARYINQRKVMGLDVTGLMDEYREAYTKLGY' A
#
# COMPACT_ATOMS: atom_id res chain seq x y z
N MET A 1 11.80 -11.08 6.47
CA MET A 1 10.62 -10.19 6.61
C MET A 1 9.65 -10.54 5.49
N GLN A 2 8.58 -11.28 5.77
CA GLN A 2 7.52 -11.52 4.79
C GLN A 2 6.80 -10.19 4.56
N ASN A 3 7.14 -9.49 3.47
CA ASN A 3 6.48 -8.28 3.01
C ASN A 3 5.11 -8.63 2.42
N ASN A 4 4.16 -9.05 3.25
CA ASN A 4 2.77 -9.27 2.82
C ASN A 4 1.99 -7.95 2.66
N ASN A 5 2.65 -6.81 2.87
CA ASN A 5 2.05 -5.50 2.72
C ASN A 5 1.85 -5.18 1.22
N PHE A 6 0.60 -4.93 0.85
CA PHE A 6 0.11 -4.62 -0.48
C PHE A 6 0.92 -3.52 -1.17
N VAL A 7 1.29 -2.46 -0.45
CA VAL A 7 2.07 -1.35 -1.01
C VAL A 7 3.46 -1.82 -1.43
N LEU A 8 4.11 -2.62 -0.58
CA LEU A 8 5.45 -3.14 -0.85
C LEU A 8 5.44 -4.16 -1.99
N LEU A 9 4.44 -5.03 -2.03
CA LEU A 9 4.23 -6.00 -3.11
C LEU A 9 3.92 -5.30 -4.44
N THR A 10 3.04 -4.30 -4.43
CA THR A 10 2.71 -3.52 -5.62
C THR A 10 3.95 -2.79 -6.15
N ALA A 11 4.73 -2.17 -5.27
CA ALA A 11 5.96 -1.50 -5.67
C ALA A 11 6.98 -2.49 -6.27
N LEU A 12 7.11 -3.68 -5.68
CA LEU A 12 7.97 -4.77 -6.19
C LEU A 12 7.50 -5.31 -7.54
N GLN A 13 6.18 -5.44 -7.74
CA GLN A 13 5.61 -5.85 -9.01
C GLN A 13 5.90 -4.81 -10.10
N LEU A 14 5.69 -3.53 -9.80
CA LEU A 14 5.96 -2.42 -10.73
C LEU A 14 7.45 -2.28 -11.07
N SER A 15 8.35 -2.67 -10.17
CA SER A 15 9.78 -2.67 -10.41
C SER A 15 10.29 -3.91 -11.16
N GLY A 16 9.40 -4.88 -11.45
CA GLY A 16 9.77 -6.15 -12.07
C GLY A 16 10.65 -7.01 -11.15
N GLY A 17 10.39 -6.99 -9.85
CA GLY A 17 11.14 -7.77 -8.84
C GLY A 17 12.48 -7.13 -8.42
N LYS A 18 12.84 -5.96 -8.96
CA LYS A 18 14.04 -5.22 -8.58
C LYS A 18 13.76 -4.27 -7.41
N LYS A 19 14.80 -3.64 -6.84
CA LYS A 19 14.61 -2.60 -5.81
C LYS A 19 13.67 -1.50 -6.33
N PRO A 20 12.49 -1.30 -5.71
CA PRO A 20 11.53 -0.31 -6.20
C PRO A 20 12.03 1.13 -6.04
N LYS A 21 11.62 1.99 -6.98
CA LYS A 21 11.82 3.44 -6.94
C LYS A 21 10.72 4.09 -6.10
N ARG A 22 11.00 5.29 -5.57
CA ARG A 22 10.09 6.06 -4.71
C ARG A 22 8.67 6.17 -5.28
N TRP A 23 8.53 6.55 -6.56
CA TRP A 23 7.22 6.70 -7.20
C TRP A 23 6.39 5.41 -7.23
N GLN A 24 7.03 4.23 -7.23
CA GLN A 24 6.33 2.94 -7.24
C GLN A 24 5.71 2.63 -5.88
N TYR A 25 6.38 3.03 -4.79
CA TYR A 25 5.79 2.98 -3.46
C TYR A 25 4.65 3.99 -3.30
N GLU A 26 4.84 5.22 -3.79
CA GLU A 26 3.79 6.25 -3.78
C GLU A 26 2.57 5.80 -4.58
N TYR A 27 2.78 5.12 -5.71
CA TYR A 27 1.69 4.52 -6.48
C TYR A 27 0.94 3.47 -5.66
N GLY A 28 1.65 2.55 -4.98
CA GLY A 28 1.04 1.55 -4.09
C GLY A 28 0.22 2.17 -2.96
N LEU A 29 0.75 3.22 -2.31
CA LEU A 29 0.05 3.98 -1.27
C LEU A 29 -1.24 4.61 -1.83
N ASN A 30 -1.14 5.31 -2.95
CA ASN A 30 -2.29 5.96 -3.58
C ASN A 30 -3.36 4.94 -4.01
N LEU A 31 -2.95 3.77 -4.50
CA LEU A 31 -3.86 2.70 -4.87
C LEU A 31 -4.60 2.13 -3.66
N LEU A 32 -3.88 1.84 -2.57
CA LEU A 32 -4.48 1.35 -1.33
C LEU A 32 -5.44 2.38 -0.71
N ALA A 33 -5.04 3.66 -0.68
CA ALA A 33 -5.89 4.74 -0.19
C ALA A 33 -7.20 4.87 -0.98
N ARG A 34 -7.14 4.75 -2.32
CA ARG A 34 -8.34 4.74 -3.17
C ARG A 34 -9.25 3.56 -2.85
N TYR A 35 -8.68 2.36 -2.69
CA TYR A 35 -9.45 1.16 -2.36
C TYR A 35 -10.13 1.27 -0.99
N ILE A 36 -9.40 1.78 0.01
CA ILE A 36 -9.97 2.09 1.33
C ILE A 36 -11.16 3.04 1.21
N ASN A 37 -11.01 4.14 0.45
CA ASN A 37 -12.08 5.12 0.29
C ASN A 37 -13.30 4.51 -0.41
N GLN A 38 -13.12 3.68 -1.43
CA GLN A 38 -14.22 2.96 -2.07
C GLN A 38 -14.97 2.05 -1.10
N ARG A 39 -14.24 1.27 -0.30
CA ARG A 39 -14.84 0.39 0.72
C ARG A 39 -15.58 1.14 1.82
N LYS A 40 -15.02 2.28 2.28
CA LYS A 40 -15.69 3.16 3.26
C LYS A 40 -17.04 3.65 2.74
N VAL A 41 -17.11 4.06 1.47
CA VAL A 41 -18.37 4.50 0.83
C VAL A 41 -19.40 3.37 0.78
N MET A 42 -18.95 2.13 0.64
CA MET A 42 -19.81 0.94 0.67
C MET A 42 -20.19 0.46 2.09
N GLY A 43 -19.74 1.16 3.15
CA GLY A 43 -19.97 0.76 4.54
C GLY A 43 -19.23 -0.52 4.95
N LEU A 44 -18.18 -0.91 4.22
CA LEU A 44 -17.39 -2.10 4.49
C LEU A 44 -16.29 -1.81 5.51
N ASP A 45 -15.90 -2.83 6.28
CA ASP A 45 -14.75 -2.71 7.19
C ASP A 45 -13.44 -2.50 6.40
N VAL A 46 -12.66 -1.55 6.89
CA VAL A 46 -11.38 -1.11 6.32
C VAL A 46 -10.27 -1.05 7.37
N THR A 47 -10.52 -1.52 8.59
CA THR A 47 -9.56 -1.39 9.71
C THR A 47 -8.21 -2.00 9.35
N GLY A 48 -8.20 -3.26 8.88
CA GLY A 48 -6.96 -3.93 8.46
C GLY A 48 -6.25 -3.23 7.29
N LEU A 49 -6.99 -2.65 6.34
CA LEU A 49 -6.41 -1.92 5.21
C LEU A 49 -5.78 -0.59 5.66
N MET A 50 -6.40 0.09 6.62
CA MET A 50 -5.88 1.32 7.21
C MET A 50 -4.60 1.05 8.00
N ASP A 51 -4.55 -0.06 8.73
CA ASP A 51 -3.35 -0.49 9.46
C ASP A 51 -2.20 -0.83 8.49
N GLU A 52 -2.51 -1.56 7.41
CA GLU A 52 -1.56 -1.87 6.35
C GLU A 52 -1.04 -0.61 5.65
N TYR A 53 -1.90 0.38 5.41
CA TYR A 53 -1.52 1.68 4.86
C TYR A 53 -0.55 2.43 5.78
N ARG A 54 -0.86 2.47 7.09
CA ARG A 54 0.01 3.12 8.10
C ARG A 54 1.36 2.44 8.25
N GLU A 55 1.37 1.11 8.23
CA GLU A 55 2.59 0.31 8.27
C GLU A 55 3.48 0.63 7.08
N ALA A 56 2.91 0.66 5.87
CA ALA A 56 3.64 1.02 4.65
C ALA A 56 4.20 2.45 4.73
N TYR A 57 3.36 3.40 5.15
CA TYR A 57 3.74 4.81 5.27
C TYR A 57 4.94 4.99 6.22
N THR A 58 4.88 4.36 7.39
CA THR A 58 5.95 4.37 8.40
C THR A 58 7.24 3.71 7.89
N LYS A 59 7.13 2.53 7.27
CA LYS A 59 8.29 1.80 6.71
C LYS A 59 9.03 2.56 5.62
N LEU A 60 8.31 3.40 4.89
CA LEU A 60 8.86 4.20 3.81
C LEU A 60 9.44 5.54 4.28
N GLY A 61 9.27 5.88 5.57
CA GLY A 61 9.81 7.11 6.18
C GLY A 61 9.07 8.37 5.73
N TYR A 62 7.77 8.27 5.42
CA TYR A 62 6.91 9.40 5.12
C TYR A 62 6.27 10.02 6.37
#